data_AF-A0A972PM83-F1
#
_entry.id   AF-A0A972PM83-F1
#
_cell.length_a   1.000
_cell.length_b   1.000
_cell.length_c   1.000
_cell.angle_alpha   90.00
_cell.angle_beta   90.00
_cell.angle_gamma   90.00
#
_symmetry.space_group_name_H-M   'P 1'
#
loop_
_entity.id
_entity.type
_entity.pdbx_description
1 polymer ?
#
loop_
_entity_poly.entity_id
_entity_poly.type
_entity_poly.pdbx_seq_one_letter_code
_entity_poly.pdbx_strand_id
1 'polypeptide(L)'
;MASSNIDLGKLFKEVSKAVADNQDSLNQADTYNHDHGDHMVEIFDVISQAMKEKKNADPADQLEYAAQLLRKQSSSGSAKQYSEGLKSAAKQMTGKELDANSVITMLSTILGSSAGMASSGSSSSAGGDLLGSLIGGLSGSSSGSDGLDLGDLLTAGMSYMSAKQSGKSDLEALTGALVSGSQFAGESDARAQSTELVTSTLLSALTAMMKK
;
A
#
# COMPACT_ATOMS: atom_id res chain seq x y z
N MET A 1 -26.66 -0.87 -4.15
CA MET A 1 -25.72 -0.51 -3.07
C MET A 1 -25.18 0.86 -3.43
N ALA A 2 -25.27 1.86 -2.56
CA ALA A 2 -24.64 3.15 -2.82
C ALA A 2 -23.14 2.90 -3.01
N SER A 3 -22.56 3.37 -4.12
CA SER A 3 -21.10 3.34 -4.29
C SER A 3 -20.52 4.19 -3.17
N SER A 4 -19.96 3.57 -2.12
CA SER A 4 -19.22 4.28 -1.08
C SER A 4 -18.08 5.00 -1.79
N ASN A 5 -18.20 6.32 -1.95
CA ASN A 5 -17.27 7.11 -2.74
C ASN A 5 -16.00 7.28 -1.91
N ILE A 6 -15.05 6.37 -2.08
CA ILE A 6 -13.78 6.38 -1.37
C ILE A 6 -12.98 7.61 -1.83
N ASP A 7 -12.46 8.36 -0.87
CA ASP A 7 -11.78 9.64 -1.10
C ASP A 7 -10.32 9.52 -0.65
N LEU A 8 -9.38 9.51 -1.61
CA LEU A 8 -7.94 9.42 -1.33
C LEU A 8 -7.46 10.59 -0.45
N GLY A 9 -8.00 11.79 -0.65
CA GLY A 9 -7.69 12.94 0.18
C GLY A 9 -8.07 12.72 1.64
N LYS A 10 -9.23 12.11 1.90
CA LYS A 10 -9.61 11.73 3.28
C LYS A 10 -8.72 10.61 3.83
N LEU A 11 -8.43 9.57 3.04
CA LEU A 11 -7.56 8.46 3.49
C LEU A 11 -6.18 8.96 3.90
N PHE A 12 -5.49 9.70 3.02
CA PHE A 12 -4.15 10.21 3.30
C PHE A 12 -4.13 11.30 4.38
N LYS A 13 -5.23 12.04 4.57
CA LYS A 13 -5.36 12.96 5.70
C LYS A 13 -5.38 12.23 7.05
N GLU A 14 -6.09 11.11 7.16
CA GLU A 14 -6.08 10.30 8.39
C GLU A 14 -4.68 9.74 8.67
N VAL A 15 -3.97 9.27 7.63
CA VAL A 15 -2.58 8.81 7.77
C VAL A 15 -1.65 9.94 8.20
N SER A 16 -1.72 11.11 7.54
CA SER A 16 -0.94 12.31 7.90
C SER A 16 -1.15 12.71 9.36
N LYS A 17 -2.39 12.67 9.84
CA LYS A 17 -2.70 12.91 11.25
C LYS A 17 -2.06 11.85 12.16
N ALA A 18 -2.20 10.57 11.84
CA ALA A 18 -1.66 9.50 12.66
C ALA A 18 -0.13 9.56 12.77
N VAL A 19 0.59 9.81 11.68
CA VAL A 19 2.06 9.94 11.74
C VAL A 19 2.49 11.19 12.53
N ALA A 20 1.76 12.30 12.43
CA ALA A 20 2.02 13.49 13.23
C ALA A 20 1.79 13.24 14.73
N ASP A 21 0.70 12.57 15.08
CA ASP A 21 0.38 12.23 16.48
C ASP A 21 1.41 11.22 17.08
N ASN A 22 2.17 10.50 16.24
CA ASN A 22 3.17 9.50 16.67
C ASN A 22 4.63 9.90 16.31
N GLN A 23 4.87 11.14 15.89
CA GLN A 23 6.16 11.61 15.40
C GLN A 23 7.29 11.34 16.39
N ASP A 24 7.11 11.72 17.67
CA ASP A 24 8.13 11.55 18.70
C ASP A 24 8.48 10.07 18.95
N SER A 25 7.48 9.19 18.95
CA SER A 25 7.70 7.74 19.12
C SER A 25 8.48 7.15 17.93
N LEU A 26 8.19 7.61 16.72
CA LEU A 26 8.92 7.19 15.52
C LEU A 26 10.37 7.71 15.52
N ASN A 27 10.60 8.94 15.98
CA ASN A 27 11.95 9.49 16.20
C ASN A 27 12.71 8.71 17.29
N GLN A 28 12.02 8.27 18.34
CA GLN A 28 12.63 7.45 19.39
C GLN A 28 13.02 6.06 18.90
N ALA A 29 12.21 5.44 18.03
CA ALA A 29 12.50 4.14 17.43
C ALA A 29 13.66 4.17 16.42
N ASP A 30 13.93 5.35 15.86
CA ASP A 30 15.08 5.57 14.99
C ASP A 30 16.35 5.82 15.80
N THR A 31 17.07 4.75 16.11
CA THR A 31 18.27 4.79 16.95
C THR A 31 19.52 5.37 16.28
N TYR A 32 19.43 5.74 14.99
CA TYR A 32 20.59 6.24 14.24
C TYR A 32 20.69 7.76 14.28
N ASN A 33 19.67 8.47 13.77
CA ASN A 33 19.66 9.94 13.67
C ASN A 33 18.41 10.59 14.28
N HIS A 34 17.45 9.80 14.78
CA HIS A 34 16.29 10.27 15.52
C HIS A 34 15.38 11.25 14.76
N ASP A 35 15.31 11.14 13.43
CA ASP A 35 14.53 12.03 12.57
C ASP A 35 13.52 11.29 11.68
N HIS A 36 13.42 9.96 11.81
CA HIS A 36 12.51 9.16 10.98
C HIS A 36 11.05 9.63 11.09
N GLY A 37 10.57 9.95 12.29
CA GLY A 37 9.24 10.54 12.50
C GLY A 37 9.06 11.87 11.79
N ASP A 38 10.07 12.75 11.82
CA ASP A 38 10.04 14.03 11.10
C ASP A 38 9.88 13.81 9.59
N HIS A 39 10.63 12.85 9.04
CA HIS A 39 10.50 12.46 7.63
C HIS A 39 9.12 11.87 7.31
N MET A 40 8.54 11.06 8.19
CA MET A 40 7.20 10.51 7.96
C MET A 40 6.12 11.60 7.97
N VAL A 41 6.22 12.57 8.87
CA VAL A 41 5.32 13.73 8.89
C VAL A 41 5.45 14.56 7.62
N GLU A 42 6.67 14.89 7.20
CA GLU A 42 6.94 15.59 5.94
C GLU A 42 6.30 14.84 4.76
N ILE A 43 6.58 13.54 4.61
CA ILE A 43 6.10 12.72 3.50
C ILE A 43 4.57 12.74 3.41
N PHE A 44 3.87 12.46 4.52
CA PHE A 44 2.42 12.33 4.47
C PHE A 44 1.67 13.66 4.47
N ASP A 45 2.26 14.74 4.98
CA ASP A 45 1.72 16.09 4.77
C ASP A 45 1.74 16.46 3.28
N VAL A 46 2.88 16.22 2.60
CA VAL A 46 3.00 16.47 1.16
C VAL A 46 2.04 15.60 0.34
N ILE A 47 1.90 14.32 0.66
CA ILE A 47 0.95 13.44 -0.02
C ILE A 47 -0.48 13.93 0.21
N SER A 48 -0.85 14.24 1.45
CA SER A 48 -2.18 14.77 1.79
C SER A 48 -2.49 16.07 1.05
N GLN A 49 -1.51 16.98 0.95
CA GLN A 49 -1.61 18.20 0.15
C GLN A 49 -1.85 17.89 -1.33
N ALA A 50 -1.08 16.97 -1.92
CA ALA A 50 -1.23 16.60 -3.32
C ALA A 50 -2.63 16.05 -3.62
N MET A 51 -3.16 15.16 -2.76
CA MET A 51 -4.51 14.62 -2.89
C MET A 51 -5.57 15.73 -2.82
N LYS A 52 -5.39 16.69 -1.90
CA LYS A 52 -6.30 17.84 -1.76
C LYS A 52 -6.30 18.74 -3.00
N GLU A 53 -5.13 19.01 -3.57
CA GLU A 53 -4.98 19.83 -4.77
C GLU A 53 -5.56 19.14 -6.02
N LYS A 54 -5.47 17.81 -6.08
CA LYS A 54 -5.97 16.99 -7.19
C LYS A 54 -7.28 16.27 -6.90
N LYS A 55 -8.07 16.73 -5.91
CA LYS A 55 -9.29 16.04 -5.42
C LYS A 55 -10.34 15.66 -6.49
N ASN A 56 -10.35 16.36 -7.63
CA ASN A 56 -11.30 16.14 -8.73
C ASN A 56 -10.67 15.41 -9.93
N ALA A 57 -9.37 15.08 -9.87
CA ALA A 57 -8.68 14.33 -10.90
C ALA A 57 -8.84 12.82 -10.66
N ASP A 58 -8.54 12.04 -11.69
CA ASP A 58 -8.56 10.58 -11.57
C ASP A 58 -7.55 10.09 -10.51
N PRO A 59 -7.79 8.95 -9.84
CA PRO A 59 -6.88 8.44 -8.82
C PRO A 59 -5.43 8.31 -9.27
N ALA A 60 -5.20 7.89 -10.52
CA ALA A 60 -3.88 7.81 -11.11
C ALA A 60 -3.17 9.18 -11.13
N ASP A 61 -3.88 10.24 -11.53
CA ASP A 61 -3.34 11.60 -11.59
C ASP A 61 -3.06 12.17 -10.19
N GLN A 62 -3.90 11.83 -9.21
CA GLN A 62 -3.65 12.20 -7.81
C GLN A 62 -2.35 11.59 -7.28
N LEU A 63 -2.13 10.30 -7.54
CA LEU A 63 -0.95 9.56 -7.11
C LEU A 63 0.32 10.01 -7.85
N GLU A 64 0.23 10.22 -9.16
CA GLU A 64 1.36 10.71 -9.98
C GLU A 64 1.78 12.11 -9.52
N TYR A 65 0.80 12.99 -9.28
CA TYR A 65 1.09 14.33 -8.76
C TYR A 65 1.72 14.28 -7.36
N ALA A 66 1.25 13.41 -6.48
CA ALA A 66 1.84 13.22 -5.16
C ALA A 66 3.30 12.72 -5.25
N ALA A 67 3.60 11.77 -6.15
CA ALA A 67 4.96 11.32 -6.40
C ALA A 67 5.88 12.46 -6.85
N GLN A 68 5.41 13.31 -7.77
CA GLN A 68 6.16 14.45 -8.29
C GLN A 68 6.37 15.53 -7.23
N LEU A 69 5.32 15.87 -6.47
CA LEU A 69 5.40 16.88 -5.42
C LEU A 69 6.35 16.44 -4.31
N LEU A 70 6.27 15.18 -3.89
CA LEU A 70 7.15 14.63 -2.86
C LEU A 70 8.62 14.66 -3.27
N ARG A 71 8.96 14.27 -4.51
CA ARG A 71 10.35 14.38 -5.02
C ARG A 71 10.87 15.80 -5.09
N LYS A 72 9.96 16.76 -5.31
CA LYS A 72 10.31 18.17 -5.40
C LYS A 72 10.56 18.78 -4.02
N GLN A 73 9.82 18.35 -3.01
CA GLN A 73 9.85 18.96 -1.67
C GLN A 73 10.81 18.26 -0.70
N SER A 74 11.04 16.96 -0.86
CA SER A 74 11.93 16.19 0.03
C SER A 74 13.01 15.44 -0.75
N SER A 75 14.18 15.33 -0.15
CA SER A 75 15.33 14.58 -0.68
C SER A 75 15.72 13.37 0.16
N SER A 76 14.96 13.09 1.24
CA SER A 76 15.21 11.98 2.17
C SER A 76 15.12 10.61 1.48
N GLY A 77 15.77 9.60 2.07
CA GLY A 77 15.71 8.22 1.56
C GLY A 77 14.28 7.68 1.54
N SER A 78 13.55 7.86 2.64
CA SER A 78 12.14 7.49 2.76
C SER A 78 11.27 8.20 1.71
N ALA A 79 11.45 9.52 1.51
CA ALA A 79 10.67 10.26 0.51
C ALA A 79 10.90 9.73 -0.91
N LYS A 80 12.13 9.34 -1.26
CA LYS A 80 12.44 8.70 -2.55
C LYS A 80 11.67 7.38 -2.69
N GLN A 81 11.71 6.50 -1.69
CA GLN A 81 11.02 5.21 -1.71
C GLN A 81 9.50 5.39 -1.85
N TYR A 82 8.88 6.23 -1.01
CA TYR A 82 7.45 6.54 -1.10
C TYR A 82 7.07 7.16 -2.45
N SER A 83 7.91 8.04 -3.01
CA SER A 83 7.65 8.65 -4.31
C SER A 83 7.75 7.67 -5.49
N GLU A 84 8.59 6.63 -5.41
CA GLU A 84 8.63 5.56 -6.41
C GLU A 84 7.44 4.62 -6.27
N GLY A 85 7.04 4.32 -5.03
CA GLY A 85 5.82 3.57 -4.72
C GLY A 85 4.56 4.26 -5.25
N LEU A 86 4.41 5.56 -4.99
CA LEU A 86 3.31 6.39 -5.51
C LEU A 86 3.28 6.42 -7.04
N LYS A 87 4.43 6.62 -7.69
CA LYS A 87 4.53 6.59 -9.16
C LYS A 87 4.12 5.22 -9.73
N SER A 88 4.51 4.15 -9.05
CA SER A 88 4.15 2.78 -9.46
C SER A 88 2.67 2.50 -9.28
N ALA A 89 2.09 2.96 -8.16
CA ALA A 89 0.67 2.86 -7.89
C ALA A 89 -0.17 3.69 -8.88
N ALA A 90 0.28 4.89 -9.25
CA ALA A 90 -0.37 5.72 -10.26
C ALA A 90 -0.51 4.99 -11.61
N LYS A 91 0.57 4.35 -12.08
CA LYS A 91 0.55 3.53 -13.30
C LYS A 91 -0.45 2.38 -13.19
N GLN A 92 -0.50 1.70 -12.05
CA GLN A 92 -1.44 0.60 -11.84
C GLN A 92 -2.90 1.05 -11.75
N MET A 93 -3.16 2.30 -11.33
CA MET A 93 -4.49 2.89 -11.20
C MET A 93 -5.00 3.58 -12.47
N THR A 94 -4.20 3.61 -13.54
CA THR A 94 -4.61 4.26 -14.80
C THR A 94 -5.84 3.55 -15.38
N GLY A 95 -6.93 4.30 -15.55
CA GLY A 95 -8.20 3.77 -16.07
C GLY A 95 -8.95 2.83 -15.11
N LYS A 96 -8.55 2.78 -13.82
CA LYS A 96 -9.25 1.98 -12.80
C LYS A 96 -10.10 2.87 -11.90
N GLU A 97 -11.28 2.38 -11.58
CA GLU A 97 -12.13 2.94 -10.53
C GLU A 97 -11.51 2.71 -9.15
N LEU A 98 -11.86 3.58 -8.20
CA LEU A 98 -11.41 3.43 -6.83
C LEU A 98 -12.41 2.60 -6.02
N ASP A 99 -12.01 1.38 -5.69
CA ASP A 99 -12.69 0.50 -4.75
C ASP A 99 -11.75 0.03 -3.62
N ALA A 100 -12.28 -0.70 -2.63
CA ALA A 100 -11.49 -1.17 -1.49
C ALA A 100 -10.30 -2.05 -1.90
N ASN A 101 -10.47 -2.91 -2.90
CA ASN A 101 -9.40 -3.79 -3.38
C ASN A 101 -8.31 -3.00 -4.11
N SER A 102 -8.70 -2.00 -4.90
CA SER A 102 -7.78 -1.08 -5.56
C SER A 102 -6.95 -0.27 -4.54
N VAL A 103 -7.55 0.15 -3.42
CA VAL A 103 -6.85 0.86 -2.34
C VAL A 103 -5.85 -0.04 -1.63
N ILE A 104 -6.20 -1.30 -1.35
CA ILE A 104 -5.27 -2.28 -0.77
C ILE A 104 -4.10 -2.53 -1.72
N THR A 105 -4.38 -2.75 -3.02
CA THR A 105 -3.36 -2.97 -4.05
C THR A 105 -2.44 -1.75 -4.20
N MET A 106 -3.01 -0.56 -4.18
CA MET A 106 -2.29 0.73 -4.20
C MET A 106 -1.37 0.83 -2.99
N LEU A 107 -1.87 0.57 -1.78
CA LEU A 107 -1.06 0.61 -0.56
C LEU A 107 0.08 -0.41 -0.62
N SER A 108 -0.18 -1.64 -1.05
CA SER A 108 0.85 -2.66 -1.27
C SER A 108 1.94 -2.18 -2.22
N THR A 109 1.55 -1.52 -3.30
CA THR A 109 2.50 -0.98 -4.29
C THR A 109 3.30 0.19 -3.72
N ILE A 110 2.67 1.09 -2.95
CA ILE A 110 3.35 2.23 -2.32
C ILE A 110 4.39 1.74 -1.30
N LEU A 111 4.04 0.70 -0.53
CA LEU A 111 4.92 0.11 0.46
C LEU A 111 5.97 -0.85 -0.14
N GLY A 112 5.99 -1.00 -1.47
CA GLY A 112 6.85 -1.93 -2.17
C GLY A 112 6.68 -3.37 -1.71
N SER A 113 5.51 -3.71 -1.17
CA SER A 113 5.24 -5.07 -0.71
C SER A 113 4.94 -5.96 -1.91
N SER A 114 5.64 -7.09 -2.00
CA SER A 114 5.38 -8.10 -3.04
C SER A 114 4.00 -8.74 -2.94
N ALA A 115 3.26 -8.51 -1.83
CA ALA A 115 1.87 -8.90 -1.65
C ALA A 115 0.92 -8.29 -2.70
N GLY A 116 1.32 -7.18 -3.35
CA GLY A 116 0.61 -6.59 -4.48
C GLY A 116 1.58 -6.27 -5.60
N MET A 117 1.67 -7.17 -6.58
CA MET A 117 2.46 -7.10 -7.82
C MET A 117 3.90 -7.62 -7.71
N ALA A 118 4.06 -8.91 -8.01
CA ALA A 118 5.18 -9.35 -8.83
C ALA A 118 5.08 -8.65 -10.19
N SER A 119 5.94 -7.68 -10.46
CA SER A 119 6.30 -7.36 -11.84
C SER A 119 7.71 -6.81 -11.92
N SER A 120 8.60 -7.67 -12.39
CA SER A 120 9.65 -7.27 -13.31
C SER A 120 9.54 -8.19 -14.52
N GLY A 121 8.99 -7.68 -15.62
CA GLY A 121 9.03 -8.36 -16.92
C GLY A 121 7.78 -8.22 -17.80
N SER A 122 7.82 -7.24 -18.70
CA SER A 122 7.23 -7.24 -20.06
C SER A 122 5.76 -7.63 -20.32
N SER A 123 5.01 -6.61 -20.76
CA SER A 123 3.94 -6.61 -21.78
C SER A 123 2.58 -7.31 -21.54
N SER A 124 1.55 -6.55 -21.93
CA SER A 124 0.18 -6.93 -22.33
C SER A 124 -0.93 -6.90 -21.27
N SER A 125 -1.75 -5.86 -21.40
CA SER A 125 -3.21 -5.80 -21.27
C SER A 125 -3.94 -7.12 -20.97
N ALA A 126 -4.56 -7.22 -19.79
CA ALA A 126 -5.89 -7.83 -19.59
C ALA A 126 -6.30 -7.68 -18.11
N GLY A 127 -6.92 -6.56 -17.77
CA GLY A 127 -7.65 -6.42 -16.51
C GLY A 127 -8.95 -7.22 -16.59
N GLY A 128 -9.00 -8.35 -15.89
CA GLY A 128 -10.24 -9.12 -15.73
C GLY A 128 -10.10 -10.64 -15.63
N ASP A 129 -8.95 -11.22 -15.97
CA ASP A 129 -8.88 -12.65 -16.29
C ASP A 129 -8.01 -13.52 -15.37
N LEU A 130 -7.51 -12.99 -14.24
CA LEU A 130 -6.56 -13.71 -13.37
C LEU A 130 -7.22 -14.73 -12.44
N LEU A 131 -8.47 -14.53 -12.03
CA LEU A 131 -9.23 -15.54 -11.26
C LEU A 131 -9.91 -16.57 -12.18
N GLY A 132 -10.25 -16.18 -13.41
CA GLY A 132 -10.80 -17.08 -14.44
C GLY A 132 -9.76 -18.02 -15.04
N SER A 133 -8.53 -17.53 -15.24
CA SER A 133 -7.41 -18.36 -15.70
C SER A 133 -6.83 -19.28 -14.62
N LEU A 134 -6.96 -18.94 -13.32
CA LEU A 134 -6.50 -19.80 -12.22
C LEU A 134 -7.35 -21.08 -12.08
N ILE A 135 -8.65 -21.02 -12.37
CA ILE A 135 -9.54 -22.18 -12.34
C ILE A 135 -9.45 -23.01 -13.64
N GLY A 136 -9.11 -22.36 -14.76
CA GLY A 136 -8.92 -23.03 -16.05
C GLY A 136 -7.55 -23.70 -16.22
N GLY A 137 -6.50 -23.16 -15.58
CA GLY A 137 -5.12 -23.64 -15.70
C GLY A 137 -4.80 -24.91 -14.92
N LEU A 138 -5.59 -25.25 -13.89
CA LEU A 138 -5.38 -26.47 -13.10
C LEU A 138 -5.77 -27.77 -13.87
N SER A 139 -6.41 -27.63 -15.03
CA SER A 139 -6.83 -28.76 -15.88
C SER A 139 -5.88 -29.03 -17.06
N GLY A 140 -4.80 -28.27 -17.27
CA GLY A 140 -4.07 -28.33 -18.53
C GLY A 140 -2.60 -27.91 -18.49
N SER A 141 -1.73 -28.90 -18.28
CA SER A 141 -0.40 -29.05 -18.89
C SER A 141 0.72 -28.05 -18.56
N SER A 142 1.83 -28.65 -18.15
CA SER A 142 3.20 -28.13 -18.00
C SER A 142 3.70 -27.21 -19.12
N SER A 143 4.24 -26.04 -18.75
CA SER A 143 5.55 -25.47 -19.16
C SER A 143 5.61 -23.99 -18.77
N GLY A 144 6.76 -23.56 -18.22
CA GLY A 144 6.84 -22.41 -17.33
C GLY A 144 6.77 -21.00 -17.92
N SER A 145 6.46 -20.08 -17.00
CA SER A 145 6.98 -18.71 -16.91
C SER A 145 6.73 -18.24 -15.48
N ASP A 146 7.77 -17.73 -14.79
CA ASP A 146 7.73 -17.21 -13.42
C ASP A 146 6.48 -16.35 -13.15
N GLY A 147 5.50 -16.97 -12.50
CA GLY A 147 4.25 -16.37 -12.09
C GLY A 147 3.95 -16.92 -10.71
N LEU A 148 3.66 -16.01 -9.77
CA LEU A 148 3.25 -16.23 -8.37
C LEU A 148 3.40 -17.69 -7.94
N ASP A 149 4.57 -17.98 -7.37
CA ASP A 149 4.90 -19.33 -6.94
C ASP A 149 3.77 -19.87 -6.07
N LEU A 150 3.34 -21.11 -6.32
CA LEU A 150 2.30 -21.73 -5.50
C LEU A 150 2.73 -21.75 -4.03
N GLY A 151 4.04 -21.74 -3.77
CA GLY A 151 4.63 -21.56 -2.44
C GLY A 151 4.31 -20.21 -1.80
N ASP A 152 4.36 -19.11 -2.55
CA ASP A 152 4.04 -17.77 -2.04
C ASP A 152 2.54 -17.63 -1.77
N LEU A 153 1.71 -18.13 -2.69
CA LEU A 153 0.25 -18.12 -2.50
C LEU A 153 -0.17 -19.03 -1.33
N LEU A 154 0.43 -20.21 -1.21
CA LEU A 154 0.19 -21.12 -0.10
C LEU A 154 0.66 -20.51 1.22
N THR A 155 1.81 -19.83 1.24
CA THR A 155 2.33 -19.14 2.42
C THR A 155 1.39 -18.00 2.83
N ALA A 156 0.93 -17.18 1.90
CA ALA A 156 -0.06 -16.13 2.18
C ALA A 156 -1.39 -16.72 2.70
N GLY A 157 -1.87 -17.80 2.10
CA GLY A 157 -3.07 -18.53 2.54
C GLY A 157 -2.94 -19.13 3.93
N MET A 158 -1.79 -19.77 4.24
CA MET A 158 -1.50 -20.32 5.57
C MET A 158 -1.35 -19.22 6.62
N SER A 159 -0.74 -18.09 6.27
CA SER A 159 -0.60 -16.92 7.16
C SER A 159 -1.97 -16.35 7.53
N TYR A 160 -2.86 -16.19 6.55
CA TYR A 160 -4.23 -15.75 6.77
C TYR A 160 -5.02 -16.76 7.61
N MET A 161 -4.91 -18.05 7.32
CA MET A 161 -5.62 -19.10 8.07
C MET A 161 -5.10 -19.23 9.51
N SER A 162 -3.80 -19.14 9.72
CA SER A 162 -3.17 -19.11 11.04
C SER A 162 -3.59 -17.88 11.85
N ALA A 163 -3.63 -16.71 11.22
CA ALA A 163 -4.13 -15.49 11.85
C ALA A 163 -5.60 -15.65 12.30
N LYS A 164 -6.45 -16.22 11.45
CA LYS A 164 -7.86 -16.50 11.76
C LYS A 164 -8.02 -17.54 12.88
N GLN A 165 -7.17 -18.57 12.89
CA GLN A 165 -7.12 -19.56 13.97
C GLN A 165 -6.60 -18.98 15.30
N SER A 166 -5.72 -17.99 15.25
CA SER A 166 -5.24 -17.26 16.42
C SER A 166 -6.23 -16.23 16.98
N GLY A 167 -7.41 -16.09 16.35
CA GLY A 167 -8.46 -15.14 16.76
C GLY A 167 -8.22 -13.70 16.32
N LYS A 168 -7.21 -13.43 15.48
CA LYS A 168 -6.97 -12.11 14.91
C LYS A 168 -8.06 -11.77 13.90
N SER A 169 -8.45 -10.51 13.86
CA SER A 169 -9.38 -10.00 12.85
C SER A 169 -8.77 -10.05 11.45
N ASP A 170 -9.60 -10.10 10.41
CA ASP A 170 -9.13 -10.13 9.01
C ASP A 170 -8.27 -8.88 8.68
N LEU A 171 -8.51 -7.74 9.36
CA LEU A 171 -7.73 -6.50 9.22
C LEU A 171 -6.35 -6.60 9.87
N GLU A 172 -6.24 -7.21 11.06
CA GLU A 172 -4.94 -7.45 11.71
C GLU A 172 -4.09 -8.44 10.92
N ALA A 173 -4.73 -9.48 10.36
CA ALA A 173 -4.06 -10.43 9.48
C ALA A 173 -3.51 -9.74 8.21
N LEU A 174 -4.34 -8.91 7.56
CA LEU A 174 -3.93 -8.15 6.39
C LEU A 174 -2.83 -7.14 6.71
N THR A 175 -2.95 -6.40 7.82
CA THR A 175 -1.94 -5.45 8.28
C THR A 175 -0.61 -6.16 8.51
N GLY A 176 -0.62 -7.27 9.26
CA GLY A 176 0.58 -8.05 9.52
C GLY A 176 1.23 -8.60 8.25
N ALA A 177 0.44 -9.09 7.30
CA ALA A 177 0.95 -9.57 6.01
C ALA A 177 1.55 -8.42 5.18
N LEU A 178 0.92 -7.25 5.17
CA LEU A 178 1.38 -6.11 4.40
C LEU A 178 2.66 -5.50 4.98
N VAL A 179 2.73 -5.36 6.30
CA VAL A 179 3.93 -4.91 7.00
C VAL A 179 5.07 -5.89 6.74
N SER A 180 4.85 -7.19 6.97
CA SER A 180 5.89 -8.22 6.79
C SER A 180 6.37 -8.34 5.35
N GLY A 181 5.48 -8.14 4.38
CA GLY A 181 5.81 -8.18 2.95
C GLY A 181 6.41 -6.87 2.43
N SER A 182 6.36 -5.77 3.20
CA SER A 182 6.86 -4.47 2.76
C SER A 182 8.38 -4.46 2.63
N GLN A 183 8.89 -3.66 1.69
CA GLN A 183 10.33 -3.45 1.55
C GLN A 183 10.97 -2.79 2.79
N PHE A 184 10.15 -2.19 3.66
CA PHE A 184 10.57 -1.45 4.85
C PHE A 184 10.71 -2.31 6.11
N ALA A 185 10.07 -3.48 6.14
CA ALA A 185 9.94 -4.32 7.34
C ALA A 185 11.29 -4.82 7.89
N GLY A 186 12.24 -5.09 6.98
CA GLY A 186 13.56 -5.63 7.33
C GLY A 186 14.65 -4.57 7.52
N GLU A 187 14.33 -3.28 7.37
CA GLU A 187 15.37 -2.24 7.36
C GLU A 187 15.65 -1.64 8.75
N SER A 188 14.62 -1.36 9.55
CA SER A 188 14.76 -0.86 10.94
C SER A 188 13.45 -0.92 11.72
N ASP A 189 13.53 -0.87 13.05
CA ASP A 189 12.36 -0.84 13.94
C ASP A 189 11.46 0.37 13.64
N ALA A 190 12.04 1.56 13.41
CA ALA A 190 11.29 2.77 13.07
C ALA A 190 10.50 2.62 11.75
N ARG A 191 11.09 1.94 10.76
CA ARG A 191 10.43 1.65 9.48
C ARG A 191 9.32 0.61 9.61
N ALA A 192 9.52 -0.43 10.42
CA ALA A 192 8.47 -1.40 10.72
C ALA A 192 7.27 -0.73 11.44
N GLN A 193 7.53 0.05 12.49
CA GLN A 193 6.49 0.75 13.27
C GLN A 193 5.72 1.75 12.42
N SER A 194 6.41 2.59 11.65
CA SER A 194 5.75 3.56 10.77
C SER A 194 4.93 2.88 9.66
N THR A 195 5.40 1.75 9.10
CA THR A 195 4.66 0.99 8.09
C THR A 195 3.38 0.38 8.68
N GLU A 196 3.45 -0.16 9.90
CA GLU A 196 2.28 -0.67 10.62
C GLU A 196 1.27 0.44 10.92
N LEU A 197 1.74 1.58 11.40
CA LEU A 197 0.90 2.75 11.69
C LEU A 197 0.18 3.25 10.43
N VAL A 198 0.91 3.43 9.32
CA VAL A 198 0.35 3.88 8.04
C VAL A 198 -0.69 2.88 7.53
N THR A 199 -0.37 1.59 7.55
CA THR A 199 -1.25 0.53 7.03
C THR A 199 -2.53 0.42 7.84
N SER A 200 -2.41 0.29 9.16
CA SER A 200 -3.56 0.14 10.05
C SER A 200 -4.48 1.35 10.00
N THR A 201 -3.92 2.57 9.95
CA THR A 201 -4.68 3.82 9.84
C THR A 201 -5.45 3.88 8.53
N LEU A 202 -4.79 3.57 7.41
CA LEU A 202 -5.42 3.64 6.09
C LEU A 202 -6.55 2.61 5.95
N LEU A 203 -6.32 1.36 6.39
CA LEU A 203 -7.34 0.30 6.36
C LEU A 203 -8.53 0.61 7.28
N SER A 204 -8.26 1.21 8.44
CA SER A 204 -9.30 1.66 9.36
C SER A 204 -10.14 2.77 8.76
N ALA A 205 -9.50 3.77 8.14
CA ALA A 205 -10.18 4.88 7.45
C ALA A 205 -11.02 4.37 6.27
N LEU A 206 -10.48 3.44 5.46
CA LEU A 206 -11.18 2.77 4.38
C LEU A 206 -12.43 2.04 4.91
N THR A 207 -12.27 1.24 5.95
CA THR A 207 -13.39 0.52 6.60
C THR A 207 -14.45 1.47 7.12
N ALA A 208 -14.06 2.60 7.70
CA ALA A 208 -14.99 3.63 8.17
C ALA A 208 -15.79 4.29 7.03
N MET A 209 -15.18 4.47 5.86
CA MET A 209 -15.87 5.01 4.68
C MET A 209 -16.83 4.01 4.05
N MET A 210 -16.51 2.71 4.05
CA MET A 210 -17.40 1.66 3.52
C MET A 210 -18.65 1.44 4.39
N LYS A 211 -18.60 1.82 5.67
CA LYS A 211 -19.75 1.73 6.59
C LYS A 211 -20.75 2.89 6.46
N LYS A 212 -20.42 3.91 5.67
CA LYS A 212 -21.27 5.09 5.41
C LYS A 212 -22.04 4.93 4.11
#